data_AF-A0A843IPU6-F1
#
_entry.id   AF-A0A843IPU6-F1
#
_cell.length_a   1.000
_cell.length_b   1.000
_cell.length_c   1.000
_cell.angle_alpha   90.00
_cell.angle_beta   90.00
_cell.angle_gamma   90.00
#
_symmetry.space_group_name_H-M   'P 1'
#
loop_
_entity.id
_entity.type
_entity.pdbx_description
1 polymer ?
#
loop_
_entity_poly.entity_id
_entity_poly.type
_entity_poly.pdbx_seq_one_letter_code
_entity_poly.pdbx_strand_id
1 'polypeptide(L)'
;LTPEQISYKYASEADLLNMALFGKTAKQWRDSNHGKTGNIRDDANLDQLLVLANMESYNAILISQGKTMNERIILLREFAIQQMETLSVVNIERLNQLPKGDSE
;
A
#
# COMPACT_ATOMS: atom_id res chain seq x y z
N LEU A 1 -8.81 7.28 6.59
CA LEU A 1 -9.63 7.43 5.36
C LEU A 1 -10.73 8.45 5.65
N THR A 2 -11.08 9.31 4.70
CA THR A 2 -12.26 10.18 4.82
C THR A 2 -13.54 9.39 4.55
N PRO A 3 -14.72 9.86 5.00
CA PRO A 3 -16.01 9.24 4.65
C PRO A 3 -16.22 9.13 3.13
N GLU A 4 -15.74 10.13 2.39
CA GLU A 4 -15.77 10.15 0.93
C GLU A 4 -14.92 9.02 0.35
N GLN A 5 -13.68 8.83 0.83
CA GLN A 5 -12.83 7.72 0.39
C GLN A 5 -13.43 6.34 0.70
N ILE A 6 -14.12 6.19 1.83
CA ILE A 6 -14.75 4.92 2.21
C ILE A 6 -15.93 4.60 1.30
N SER A 7 -16.73 5.60 0.95
CA SER A 7 -17.92 5.44 0.10
C SER A 7 -17.65 5.57 -1.41
N TYR A 8 -16.40 5.87 -1.79
CA TYR A 8 -16.01 6.10 -3.17
C TYR A 8 -16.14 4.82 -4.01
N LYS A 9 -16.72 4.94 -5.21
CA LYS A 9 -16.75 3.85 -6.19
C LYS A 9 -15.47 3.84 -7.02
N TYR A 10 -14.53 3.00 -6.61
CA TYR A 10 -13.25 2.83 -7.31
C TYR A 10 -13.45 2.26 -8.72
N ALA A 11 -12.62 2.73 -9.67
CA ALA A 11 -12.69 2.31 -11.06
C ALA A 11 -12.22 0.86 -11.27
N SER A 12 -11.40 0.34 -10.36
CA SER A 12 -10.88 -1.02 -10.38
C SER A 12 -10.45 -1.47 -8.98
N GLU A 13 -10.25 -2.78 -8.81
CA GLU A 13 -9.64 -3.35 -7.60
C GLU A 13 -8.23 -2.78 -7.37
N ALA A 14 -7.45 -2.55 -8.42
CA ALA A 14 -6.14 -1.90 -8.30
C ALA A 14 -6.23 -0.48 -7.72
N ASP A 15 -7.28 0.28 -8.07
CA ASP A 15 -7.50 1.63 -7.53
C ASP A 15 -7.91 1.62 -6.05
N LEU A 16 -8.69 0.61 -5.63
CA LEU A 16 -9.00 0.37 -4.22
C LEU A 16 -7.71 0.12 -3.41
N LEU A 17 -6.85 -0.76 -3.91
CA LEU A 17 -5.56 -1.08 -3.28
C LEU A 17 -4.63 0.12 -3.25
N ASN A 18 -4.56 0.89 -4.35
CA ASN A 18 -3.76 2.12 -4.40
C ASN A 18 -4.23 3.15 -3.37
N MET A 19 -5.55 3.31 -3.19
CA MET A 19 -6.06 4.20 -2.15
C MET A 19 -5.71 3.69 -0.75
N ALA A 20 -5.87 2.38 -0.50
CA ALA A 20 -5.57 1.80 0.80
C ALA A 20 -4.08 1.93 1.16
N LEU A 21 -3.15 1.77 0.22
CA LEU A 21 -1.71 1.89 0.50
C LEU A 21 -1.21 3.34 0.41
N PHE A 22 -1.44 4.00 -0.73
CA PHE A 22 -0.84 5.29 -1.08
C PHE A 22 -1.72 6.51 -0.81
N GLY A 23 -3.00 6.30 -0.45
CA GLY A 23 -3.95 7.39 -0.20
C GLY A 23 -4.37 8.15 -1.46
N LYS A 24 -4.15 7.57 -2.65
CA LYS A 24 -4.52 8.19 -3.93
C LYS A 24 -4.89 7.13 -4.98
N THR A 25 -5.82 7.46 -5.86
CA THR A 25 -6.14 6.64 -7.06
C THR A 25 -5.09 6.83 -8.14
N ALA A 26 -5.08 5.95 -9.15
CA ALA A 26 -4.23 6.10 -10.32
C ALA A 26 -4.48 7.43 -11.05
N LYS A 27 -5.75 7.89 -11.10
CA LYS A 27 -6.09 9.20 -11.66
C LYS A 27 -5.48 10.33 -10.83
N GLN A 28 -5.68 10.34 -9.52
CA GLN A 28 -5.12 11.37 -8.64
C GLN A 28 -3.59 11.41 -8.67
N TRP A 29 -2.94 10.25 -8.80
CA TRP A 29 -1.49 10.20 -9.00
C TRP A 29 -1.08 10.84 -10.34
N ARG A 30 -1.75 10.50 -11.45
CA ARG A 30 -1.46 11.12 -12.76
C ARG A 30 -1.66 12.64 -12.74
N ASP A 31 -2.77 13.09 -12.17
CA ASP A 31 -3.11 14.52 -12.06
C ASP A 31 -2.11 15.29 -11.16
N SER A 32 -1.40 14.62 -10.26
CA SER A 32 -0.37 15.24 -9.41
C SER A 32 1.06 15.07 -9.93
N ASN A 33 1.27 14.27 -10.98
CA ASN A 33 2.59 13.95 -11.54
C ASN A 33 2.65 14.29 -13.04
N HIS A 34 2.26 15.52 -13.38
CA HIS A 34 2.31 16.01 -14.76
C HIS A 34 3.73 15.91 -15.32
N GLY A 35 3.86 15.31 -16.50
CA GLY A 35 5.15 15.17 -17.20
C GLY A 35 5.96 13.92 -16.82
N LYS A 36 5.53 13.12 -15.84
CA LYS A 36 6.13 11.80 -15.60
C LYS A 36 5.49 10.75 -16.51
N THR A 37 6.33 9.91 -17.12
CA THR A 37 5.90 8.67 -17.76
C THR A 37 5.87 7.55 -16.73
N GLY A 38 4.76 6.80 -16.63
CA GLY A 38 4.66 5.64 -15.72
C GLY A 38 3.36 5.61 -14.93
N ASN A 39 3.36 4.84 -13.84
CA ASN A 39 2.26 4.69 -12.91
C ASN A 39 2.75 4.74 -11.44
N ILE A 40 1.81 4.81 -10.50
CA ILE A 40 2.11 4.94 -9.07
C ILE A 40 3.03 3.83 -8.51
N ARG A 41 2.97 2.61 -9.07
CA ARG A 41 3.80 1.48 -8.63
C ARG A 41 5.25 1.63 -9.07
N ASP A 42 5.53 2.40 -10.12
CA ASP A 42 6.89 2.64 -10.60
C ASP A 42 7.67 3.57 -9.64
N ASP A 43 6.94 4.41 -8.90
CA ASP A 43 7.47 5.29 -7.85
C ASP A 43 7.51 4.60 -6.45
N ALA A 44 7.07 3.34 -6.34
CA ALA A 44 6.99 2.62 -5.07
C ALA A 44 8.32 1.93 -4.71
N ASN A 45 8.67 1.90 -3.42
CA ASN A 45 9.82 1.16 -2.95
C ASN A 45 9.51 -0.35 -2.80
N LEU A 46 10.55 -1.16 -2.55
CA LEU A 46 10.40 -2.62 -2.45
C LEU A 46 9.40 -3.04 -1.36
N ASP A 47 9.43 -2.41 -0.19
CA ASP A 47 8.53 -2.72 0.91
C ASP A 47 7.07 -2.42 0.52
N GLN A 48 6.81 -1.29 -0.13
CA GLN A 48 5.49 -0.92 -0.62
C GLN A 48 4.98 -1.89 -1.69
N LEU A 49 5.84 -2.31 -2.62
CA LEU A 49 5.49 -3.31 -3.63
C LEU A 49 5.15 -4.66 -3.00
N LEU A 50 5.91 -5.08 -1.98
CA LEU A 50 5.64 -6.30 -1.22
C LEU A 50 4.30 -6.20 -0.48
N VAL A 51 4.05 -5.09 0.22
CA VAL A 51 2.77 -4.87 0.91
C VAL A 51 1.61 -4.88 -0.09
N LEU A 52 1.77 -4.28 -1.26
CA LEU A 52 0.75 -4.28 -2.31
C LEU A 52 0.43 -5.70 -2.80
N ALA A 53 1.44 -6.54 -3.05
CA ALA A 53 1.24 -7.94 -3.42
C ALA A 53 0.52 -8.74 -2.32
N ASN A 54 0.87 -8.49 -1.06
CA ASN A 54 0.18 -9.12 0.07
C ASN A 54 -1.28 -8.66 0.19
N MET A 55 -1.56 -7.37 -0.06
CA MET A 55 -2.91 -6.82 -0.09
C MET A 55 -3.75 -7.43 -1.21
N GLU A 56 -3.19 -7.73 -2.38
CA GLU A 56 -3.90 -8.42 -3.47
C GLU A 56 -4.43 -9.79 -3.00
N SER A 57 -3.58 -10.56 -2.28
CA SER A 57 -3.97 -11.85 -1.70
C SER A 57 -5.01 -11.70 -0.59
N TYR A 58 -4.83 -10.74 0.32
CA TYR A 58 -5.78 -10.50 1.40
C TYR A 58 -7.14 -10.03 0.87
N ASN A 59 -7.15 -9.15 -0.13
CA ASN A 59 -8.37 -8.68 -0.77
C ASN A 59 -9.18 -9.82 -1.38
N ALA A 60 -8.53 -10.82 -2.00
CA ALA A 60 -9.22 -12.01 -2.51
C ALA A 60 -9.95 -12.78 -1.41
N ILE A 61 -9.33 -12.90 -0.22
CA ILE A 61 -9.95 -13.52 0.96
C ILE A 61 -11.15 -12.69 1.41
N LEU A 62 -11.02 -11.37 1.52
CA LEU A 62 -12.13 -10.50 1.93
C LEU A 62 -13.32 -10.58 0.96
N ILE A 63 -13.06 -10.68 -0.35
CA ILE A 63 -14.08 -10.91 -1.36
C ILE A 63 -14.78 -12.26 -1.13
N SER A 64 -14.03 -13.34 -0.86
CA SER A 64 -14.62 -14.66 -0.58
C SER A 64 -15.45 -14.68 0.71
N GLN A 65 -15.13 -13.82 1.68
CA GLN A 65 -15.89 -13.63 2.92
C GLN A 65 -17.13 -12.74 2.74
N GLY A 66 -17.40 -12.26 1.52
CA GLY A 66 -18.55 -11.42 1.21
C GLY A 66 -18.43 -9.98 1.74
N LYS A 67 -17.22 -9.51 2.05
CA LYS A 67 -17.01 -8.14 2.53
C LYS A 67 -17.33 -7.12 1.44
N THR A 68 -18.11 -6.11 1.81
CA THR A 68 -18.41 -4.98 0.94
C THR A 68 -17.14 -4.18 0.67
N MET A 69 -17.09 -3.46 -0.45
CA MET A 69 -15.94 -2.62 -0.81
C MET A 69 -15.57 -1.61 0.31
N ASN A 70 -16.57 -1.04 0.99
CA ASN A 70 -16.39 -0.09 2.09
C ASN A 70 -15.74 -0.75 3.32
N GLU A 71 -16.12 -2.00 3.64
CA GLU A 71 -15.42 -2.77 4.68
C GLU A 71 -14.00 -3.13 4.24
N ARG A 72 -13.84 -3.54 2.98
CA ARG A 72 -12.55 -3.96 2.42
C ARG A 72 -11.52 -2.85 2.48
N ILE A 73 -11.85 -1.61 2.07
CA ILE A 73 -10.87 -0.52 2.09
C ILE A 73 -10.36 -0.19 3.50
N ILE A 74 -11.21 -0.32 4.52
CA ILE A 74 -10.84 -0.09 5.91
C ILE A 74 -9.85 -1.19 6.34
N LEU A 75 -10.21 -2.45 6.15
CA LEU A 75 -9.37 -3.59 6.51
C LEU A 75 -8.05 -3.62 5.74
N LEU A 76 -8.07 -3.27 4.46
CA LEU A 76 -6.88 -3.17 3.62
C LEU A 76 -5.97 -2.02 4.06
N ARG A 77 -6.54 -0.89 4.51
CA ARG A 77 -5.75 0.24 5.03
C ARG A 77 -5.07 -0.13 6.34
N GLU A 78 -5.81 -0.77 7.25
CA GLU A 78 -5.27 -1.26 8.53
C GLU A 78 -4.15 -2.27 8.29
N PHE A 79 -4.39 -3.25 7.42
CA PHE A 79 -3.40 -4.25 7.01
C PHE A 79 -2.14 -3.60 6.42
N ALA A 80 -2.30 -2.63 5.51
CA ALA A 80 -1.18 -1.92 4.90
C ALA A 80 -0.33 -1.19 5.94
N ILE A 81 -0.95 -0.47 6.88
CA ILE A 81 -0.24 0.24 7.96
C ILE A 81 0.55 -0.76 8.80
N GLN A 82 -0.09 -1.83 9.28
CA GLN A 82 0.54 -2.84 10.11
C GLN A 82 1.74 -3.52 9.42
N GLN A 83 1.59 -3.85 8.13
CA GLN A 83 2.67 -4.45 7.36
C GLN A 83 3.85 -3.50 7.16
N MET A 84 3.59 -2.22 6.88
CA MET A 84 4.65 -1.21 6.72
C MET A 84 5.40 -0.97 8.04
N GLU A 85 4.68 -0.91 9.17
CA GLU A 85 5.30 -0.81 10.50
C GLU A 85 6.18 -2.03 10.81
N THR A 86 5.67 -3.23 10.52
CA THR A 86 6.41 -4.49 10.73
C THR A 86 7.70 -4.52 9.90
N LEU A 87 7.63 -4.18 8.61
CA LEU A 87 8.80 -4.13 7.74
C LEU A 87 9.81 -3.08 8.19
N SER A 88 9.35 -1.92 8.67
CA SER A 88 10.22 -0.90 9.24
C SER A 88 11.00 -1.42 10.45
N VAL A 89 10.36 -2.14 11.37
CA VAL A 89 11.03 -2.74 12.53
C VAL A 89 12.06 -3.78 12.11
N VAL A 90 11.70 -4.69 11.21
CA VAL A 90 12.60 -5.72 10.69
C VAL A 90 13.83 -5.10 10.01
N ASN A 91 13.64 -4.02 9.25
CA ASN A 91 14.74 -3.32 8.61
C ASN A 91 15.66 -2.64 9.63
N ILE A 92 15.13 -2.05 10.70
CA ILE A 92 15.94 -1.49 11.81
C ILE A 92 16.74 -2.58 12.51
N GLU A 93 16.12 -3.73 12.80
CA GLU A 93 16.81 -4.87 13.42
C GLU A 93 17.93 -5.40 12.54
N ARG A 94 17.71 -5.50 11.21
CA ARG A 94 18.74 -5.88 10.25
C ARG A 94 19.90 -4.89 10.24
N LEU A 95 19.63 -3.59 10.26
CA LEU A 95 20.67 -2.55 10.32
C LEU A 95 21.52 -2.67 11.60
N ASN A 96 20.89 -2.96 12.74
CA ASN A 96 21.60 -3.15 14.02
C ASN A 96 22.49 -4.40 14.05
N GLN A 97 22.24 -5.38 13.18
CA GLN A 97 23.04 -6.60 13.03
C GLN A 97 24.18 -6.45 12.01
N LEU A 98 24.23 -5.33 11.27
CA LEU A 98 25.34 -5.09 10.36
C LEU A 98 26.62 -4.86 11.17
N PRO A 99 27.78 -5.42 10.71
CA PRO A 99 29.06 -5.09 11.30
C PRO A 99 29.23 -3.58 11.28
N LYS A 100 29.54 -2.98 12.44
CA LYS A 100 29.98 -1.58 12.46
C LYS A 100 31.28 -1.56 11.68
N GLY A 101 31.27 -0.96 10.50
CA GLY A 101 32.45 -0.91 9.64
C GLY A 101 33.63 -0.40 10.45
N ASP A 102 34.73 -1.15 10.43
CA ASP A 102 35.98 -0.72 11.02
C ASP A 102 36.31 0.64 10.40
N SER A 103 36.29 1.67 11.24
CA SER A 103 36.63 3.03 10.84
C SER A 103 38.16 3.07 10.77
N GLU A 104 38.71 2.86 9.58
CA GLU A 104 40.10 3.24 9.26
C GLU A 104 40.23 4.76 9.09
#